data_AF-A0AAY4E3W4-F1
#
_entry.id   AF-A0AAY4E3W4-F1
#
_cell.length_a   1.000
_cell.length_b   1.000
_cell.length_c   1.000
_cell.angle_alpha   90.00
_cell.angle_beta   90.00
_cell.angle_gamma   90.00
#
_symmetry.space_group_name_H-M   'P 1'
#
loop_
_entity.id
_entity.type
_entity.pdbx_description
1 polymer ?
#
loop_
_entity_poly.entity_id
_entity_poly.type
_entity_poly.pdbx_seq_one_letter_code
_entity_poly.pdbx_strand_id
1 'polypeptide(L)'
;TPDPEYEYSRNSMTDQRRTGTQTPDPRKVDHLRRRLKYFFMNPYEKFHARGQKPWKLMLQILKIAITTFQLVSFGLTNEMMVTFKEENLVFFKHLFLKEYRKRHFLQLRTVATVYCQHVQPVPLPVQYADLQNLTPGSHAYERKDGVYTPLFLCQEFYRSASVTPGNDTFSIDPRVERECLSISPLTPLAGGGPAGAVNFTLHFERLLTVKVHMKVKAINLQRIHRNELPDCYGFSIMIVFDNRAQSGKIKVFLENHVEINVCKEWRVNGSRSDSHLLLILLFDLVTILVCLMSLSLCVRSVIVGVQLQLVSAA
;
A
#
# COMPACT_ATOMS: atom_id res chain seq x y z
N THR A 1 76.54 8.17 87.62
CA THR A 1 76.34 6.74 87.30
C THR A 1 75.51 6.10 88.40
N PRO A 2 74.66 5.11 88.11
CA PRO A 2 74.56 4.36 86.84
C PRO A 2 73.16 4.30 86.18
N ASP A 3 73.15 3.64 85.02
CA ASP A 3 72.26 3.57 83.85
C ASP A 3 70.93 2.76 83.95
N PRO A 4 70.08 2.80 82.88
CA PRO A 4 68.78 2.10 82.76
C PRO A 4 68.76 0.98 81.68
N GLU A 5 67.89 -0.05 81.81
CA GLU A 5 67.56 -0.95 80.67
C GLU A 5 66.21 -1.73 80.83
N TYR A 6 65.35 -1.60 79.82
CA TYR A 6 64.39 -2.52 79.18
C TYR A 6 63.65 -3.63 79.96
N GLU A 7 62.31 -3.73 79.77
CA GLU A 7 61.67 -4.98 79.31
C GLU A 7 60.30 -4.79 78.64
N TYR A 8 60.07 -5.59 77.60
CA TYR A 8 58.94 -5.63 76.66
C TYR A 8 58.20 -6.97 76.82
N SER A 9 56.90 -6.96 77.11
CA SER A 9 55.91 -7.99 76.68
C SER A 9 54.52 -7.63 77.21
N ARG A 10 53.45 -7.45 76.42
CA ARG A 10 52.80 -8.28 75.38
C ARG A 10 51.46 -8.83 75.92
N ASN A 11 50.40 -8.53 75.15
CA ASN A 11 49.09 -9.20 75.00
C ASN A 11 47.86 -8.68 75.75
N SER A 12 46.90 -8.14 74.98
CA SER A 12 45.71 -8.87 74.51
C SER A 12 44.67 -7.83 74.05
N MET A 13 44.52 -7.54 72.75
CA MET A 13 43.80 -8.33 71.74
C MET A 13 42.28 -8.30 71.95
N THR A 14 41.60 -7.48 71.12
CA THR A 14 40.24 -7.56 70.52
C THR A 14 39.79 -6.12 70.21
N ASP A 15 39.23 -5.72 69.06
CA ASP A 15 38.71 -6.44 67.90
C ASP A 15 38.58 -5.45 66.73
N GLN A 16 38.53 -6.00 65.53
CA GLN A 16 38.52 -5.39 64.21
C GLN A 16 37.24 -4.58 63.91
N ARG A 17 37.41 -3.42 63.26
CA ARG A 17 36.57 -3.08 62.10
C ARG A 17 37.32 -2.19 61.11
N ARG A 18 38.17 -2.83 60.29
CA ARG A 18 38.66 -2.25 59.04
C ARG A 18 37.51 -2.24 58.03
N THR A 19 36.79 -1.14 57.93
CA THR A 19 36.16 -0.75 56.66
C THR A 19 37.26 -0.28 55.74
N GLY A 20 37.87 -1.22 55.02
CA GLY A 20 38.77 -0.90 53.92
C GLY A 20 37.95 -0.32 52.78
N THR A 21 37.79 1.01 52.77
CA THR A 21 37.45 1.75 51.55
C THR A 21 38.63 1.55 50.61
N GLN A 22 38.52 0.62 49.66
CA GLN A 22 39.46 0.55 48.55
C GLN A 22 39.37 1.89 47.81
N THR A 23 40.34 2.77 48.03
CA THR A 23 40.56 3.92 47.18
C THR A 23 40.80 3.38 45.76
N PRO A 24 40.01 3.80 44.76
CA PRO A 24 40.18 3.33 43.40
C PRO A 24 41.60 3.64 42.94
N ASP A 25 42.31 2.65 42.39
CA ASP A 25 43.66 2.84 41.86
C ASP A 25 43.66 4.03 40.88
N PRO A 26 44.42 5.11 41.15
CA PRO A 26 44.39 6.34 40.36
C PRO A 26 44.70 6.08 38.87
N ARG A 27 45.48 5.05 38.55
CA ARG A 27 45.76 4.65 37.16
C ARG A 27 44.52 4.13 36.44
N LYS A 28 43.64 3.42 37.14
CA LYS A 28 42.38 2.88 36.58
C LYS A 28 41.36 4.00 36.33
N VAL A 29 41.26 4.96 37.24
CA VAL A 29 40.38 6.13 37.12
C VAL A 29 40.79 6.99 35.91
N ASP A 30 42.08 7.27 35.74
CA ASP A 30 42.57 8.04 34.60
C ASP A 30 42.38 7.31 33.27
N HIS A 31 42.55 5.99 33.25
CA HIS A 31 42.26 5.17 32.08
C HIS A 31 40.77 5.21 31.69
N LEU A 32 39.87 5.10 32.67
CA LEU A 32 38.42 5.19 32.44
C LEU A 32 38.01 6.59 31.94
N ARG A 33 38.53 7.66 32.57
CA ARG A 33 38.30 9.05 32.15
C ARG A 33 38.75 9.29 30.70
N ARG A 34 39.90 8.75 30.28
CA ARG A 34 40.37 8.83 28.89
C ARG A 34 39.46 8.07 27.93
N ARG A 35 38.98 6.87 28.29
CA ARG A 35 38.02 6.12 27.47
C ARG A 35 36.68 6.84 27.34
N LEU A 36 36.18 7.45 28.42
CA LEU A 36 34.93 8.20 28.42
C LEU A 36 35.03 9.44 27.55
N LYS A 37 36.11 10.23 27.70
CA LYS A 37 36.38 11.41 26.86
C LYS A 37 36.50 11.00 25.39
N TYR A 38 37.19 9.89 25.10
CA TYR A 38 37.26 9.36 23.74
C TYR A 38 35.89 8.89 23.23
N PHE A 39 35.04 8.27 24.04
CA PHE A 39 33.71 7.82 23.59
C PHE A 39 32.83 9.01 23.15
N PHE A 40 32.81 10.11 23.91
CA PHE A 40 32.02 11.31 23.63
C PHE A 40 32.63 12.30 22.62
N MET A 41 33.90 12.13 22.21
CA MET A 41 34.48 12.96 21.15
C MET A 41 33.78 12.76 19.80
N ASN A 42 33.70 13.84 19.02
CA ASN A 42 33.10 13.81 17.69
C ASN A 42 33.89 12.89 16.73
N PRO A 43 33.25 12.29 15.71
CA PRO A 43 33.93 11.44 14.74
C PRO A 43 35.07 12.15 13.99
N TYR A 44 34.89 13.44 13.70
CA TYR A 44 35.92 14.29 13.09
C TYR A 44 37.13 14.50 14.02
N GLU A 45 36.87 14.79 15.30
CA GLU A 45 37.93 14.93 16.31
C GLU A 45 38.68 13.61 16.54
N LYS A 46 37.98 12.48 16.52
CA LYS A 46 38.59 11.13 16.58
C LYS A 46 39.51 10.86 15.39
N PHE A 47 39.12 11.29 14.19
CA PHE A 47 39.94 11.17 12.99
C PHE A 47 41.19 12.05 13.10
N HIS A 48 41.04 13.30 13.53
CA HIS A 48 42.17 14.23 13.67
C HIS A 48 43.15 13.80 14.78
N ALA A 49 42.63 13.26 15.90
CA ALA A 49 43.45 12.87 17.06
C ALA A 49 44.18 11.51 16.91
N ARG A 50 43.71 10.59 16.05
CA ARG A 50 44.29 9.24 15.89
C ARG A 50 44.57 8.81 14.45
N GLY A 51 44.20 9.61 13.44
CA GLY A 51 44.37 9.26 12.02
C GLY A 51 43.50 8.10 11.52
N GLN A 52 42.58 7.57 12.34
CA GLN A 52 41.73 6.43 11.94
C GLN A 52 40.57 6.89 11.05
N LYS A 53 40.62 6.52 9.76
CA LYS A 53 39.55 6.83 8.79
C LYS A 53 38.15 6.52 9.36
N PRO A 54 37.19 7.46 9.32
CA PRO A 54 35.89 7.31 9.96
C PRO A 54 34.95 6.44 9.13
N TRP A 55 35.27 5.15 9.00
CA TRP A 55 34.52 4.17 8.21
C TRP A 55 33.03 4.10 8.59
N LYS A 56 32.71 4.30 9.87
CA LYS A 56 31.32 4.36 10.34
C LYS A 56 30.55 5.53 9.72
N LEU A 57 31.17 6.71 9.63
CA LEU A 57 30.54 7.90 9.05
C LEU A 57 30.35 7.74 7.54
N MET A 58 31.40 7.26 6.85
CA MET A 58 31.33 7.00 5.40
C MET A 58 30.24 5.98 5.05
N LEU A 59 30.11 4.91 5.84
CA LEU A 59 29.08 3.91 5.62
C LEU A 59 27.66 4.46 5.87
N GLN A 60 27.48 5.40 6.82
CA GLN A 60 26.19 6.08 7.02
C GLN A 60 25.83 6.99 5.83
N ILE A 61 26.80 7.77 5.32
CA ILE A 61 26.57 8.64 4.15
C ILE A 61 26.24 7.79 2.92
N LEU A 62 27.01 6.72 2.69
CA LEU A 62 26.75 5.78 1.60
C LEU A 62 25.37 5.13 1.71
N LYS A 63 24.98 4.70 2.92
CA LYS A 63 23.65 4.14 3.18
C LYS A 63 22.57 5.12 2.78
N ILE A 64 22.66 6.38 3.22
CA ILE A 64 21.66 7.42 2.92
C ILE A 64 21.54 7.61 1.41
N ALA A 65 22.65 7.74 0.69
CA ALA A 65 22.63 7.92 -0.76
C ALA A 65 21.96 6.74 -1.47
N ILE A 66 22.35 5.51 -1.13
CA ILE A 66 21.81 4.28 -1.73
C ILE A 66 20.31 4.14 -1.43
N THR A 67 19.89 4.28 -0.17
CA THR A 67 18.47 4.13 0.21
C THR A 67 17.61 5.23 -0.40
N THR A 68 18.15 6.44 -0.55
CA THR A 68 17.41 7.55 -1.20
C THR A 68 17.19 7.25 -2.68
N PHE A 69 18.23 6.77 -3.37
CA PHE A 69 18.09 6.35 -4.76
C PHE A 69 17.08 5.20 -4.92
N GLN A 70 17.14 4.19 -4.04
CA GLN A 70 16.17 3.08 -4.01
C GLN A 70 14.73 3.58 -3.90
N LEU A 71 14.49 4.50 -2.95
CA LEU A 71 13.18 5.05 -2.69
C LEU A 71 12.65 5.84 -3.88
N VAL A 72 13.50 6.66 -4.52
CA VAL A 72 13.12 7.45 -5.71
C VAL A 72 12.79 6.55 -6.90
N SER A 73 13.63 5.55 -7.19
CA SER A 73 13.36 4.58 -8.26
C SER A 73 12.04 3.84 -8.03
N PHE A 74 11.83 3.32 -6.82
CA PHE A 74 10.57 2.66 -6.45
C PHE A 74 9.36 3.60 -6.54
N GLY A 75 9.54 4.86 -6.14
CA GLY A 75 8.51 5.90 -6.23
C GLY A 75 8.05 6.15 -7.66
N LEU A 76 8.98 6.31 -8.60
CA LEU A 76 8.68 6.52 -10.01
C LEU A 76 7.94 5.34 -10.65
N THR A 77 8.29 4.11 -10.29
CA THR A 77 7.60 2.92 -10.78
C THR A 77 6.17 2.83 -10.23
N ASN A 78 5.98 3.11 -8.95
CA ASN A 78 4.65 3.13 -8.33
C ASN A 78 3.77 4.26 -8.85
N GLU A 79 4.32 5.44 -9.09
CA GLU A 79 3.61 6.57 -9.65
C GLU A 79 2.97 6.17 -10.98
N MET A 80 3.72 5.56 -11.90
CA MET A 80 3.19 5.10 -13.18
C MET A 80 2.05 4.09 -13.02
N MET A 81 2.19 3.13 -12.10
CA MET A 81 1.13 2.16 -11.81
C MET A 81 -0.14 2.85 -11.31
N VAL A 82 -0.01 3.81 -10.37
CA VAL A 82 -1.15 4.54 -9.81
C VAL A 82 -1.82 5.41 -10.87
N THR A 83 -1.04 6.14 -11.66
CA THR A 83 -1.55 6.98 -12.76
C THR A 83 -2.33 6.14 -13.76
N PHE A 84 -1.81 4.98 -14.17
CA PHE A 84 -2.53 4.08 -15.06
C PHE A 84 -3.87 3.60 -14.48
N LYS A 85 -3.93 3.28 -13.18
CA LYS A 85 -5.19 2.89 -12.51
C LYS A 85 -6.20 4.03 -12.49
N GLU A 86 -5.75 5.24 -12.15
CA GLU A 86 -6.60 6.42 -12.07
C GLU A 86 -7.13 6.87 -13.43
N GLU A 87 -6.28 6.87 -14.46
CA GLU A 87 -6.69 7.21 -15.83
C GLU A 87 -7.74 6.23 -16.36
N ASN A 88 -7.55 4.93 -16.13
CA ASN A 88 -8.53 3.91 -16.49
C ASN A 88 -9.84 4.06 -15.69
N LEU A 89 -9.77 4.38 -14.40
CA LEU A 89 -10.97 4.66 -13.60
C LEU A 89 -11.75 5.85 -14.15
N VAL A 90 -11.07 6.94 -14.50
CA VAL A 90 -11.69 8.12 -15.11
C VAL A 90 -12.30 7.76 -16.46
N PHE A 91 -11.59 6.98 -17.28
CA PHE A 91 -12.09 6.46 -18.55
C PHE A 91 -13.39 5.66 -18.37
N PHE A 92 -13.43 4.69 -17.44
CA PHE A 92 -14.63 3.90 -17.15
C PHE A 92 -15.79 4.77 -16.65
N LYS A 93 -15.52 5.80 -15.84
CA LYS A 93 -16.54 6.77 -15.42
C LYS A 93 -17.14 7.50 -16.61
N HIS A 94 -16.31 7.98 -17.54
CA HIS A 94 -16.81 8.64 -18.75
C HIS A 94 -17.55 7.70 -19.71
N LEU A 95 -17.12 6.43 -19.79
CA LEU A 95 -17.73 5.44 -20.66
C LEU A 95 -19.10 4.99 -20.14
N PHE A 96 -19.18 4.58 -18.87
CA PHE A 96 -20.37 3.93 -18.31
C PHE A 96 -21.34 4.88 -17.59
N LEU A 97 -20.91 6.07 -17.18
CA LEU A 97 -21.79 7.05 -16.53
C LEU A 97 -22.13 8.17 -17.51
N LYS A 98 -23.39 8.20 -17.96
CA LYS A 98 -23.94 9.29 -18.77
C LYS A 98 -23.83 10.62 -17.99
N GLU A 99 -23.38 11.69 -18.65
CA GLU A 99 -23.20 13.03 -18.07
C GLU A 99 -22.20 13.13 -16.90
N TYR A 100 -21.15 12.29 -16.87
CA TYR A 100 -20.05 12.48 -15.93
C TYR A 100 -19.35 13.83 -16.19
N ARG A 101 -19.67 14.85 -15.38
CA ARG A 101 -18.97 16.14 -15.34
C ARG A 101 -18.00 16.13 -14.17
N LYS A 102 -16.70 16.27 -14.42
CA LYS A 102 -15.69 16.48 -13.36
C LYS A 102 -16.08 17.75 -12.58
N ARG A 103 -16.79 17.60 -11.46
CA ARG A 103 -16.95 18.71 -10.51
C ARG A 103 -15.65 18.81 -9.71
N HIS A 104 -15.02 19.97 -9.84
CA HIS A 104 -13.81 20.31 -9.12
C HIS A 104 -14.07 20.25 -7.60
N PHE A 105 -13.10 19.65 -6.91
CA PHE A 105 -12.86 19.68 -5.46
C PHE A 105 -13.82 18.89 -4.53
N LEU A 106 -13.20 17.95 -3.81
CA LEU A 106 -13.54 17.53 -2.45
C LEU A 106 -14.57 16.40 -2.20
N GLN A 107 -14.84 15.52 -3.16
CA GLN A 107 -15.50 14.23 -2.83
C GLN A 107 -14.74 13.06 -3.45
N LEU A 108 -14.05 12.28 -2.61
CA LEU A 108 -13.43 10.99 -2.95
C LEU A 108 -14.43 9.97 -3.51
N ARG A 109 -15.74 10.25 -3.41
CA ARG A 109 -16.83 9.42 -3.94
C ARG A 109 -17.68 10.30 -4.84
N THR A 110 -17.47 10.22 -6.15
CA THR A 110 -18.27 10.99 -7.10
C THR A 110 -19.69 10.44 -7.09
N VAL A 111 -20.64 11.20 -6.54
CA VAL A 111 -22.06 10.85 -6.55
C VAL A 111 -22.68 11.52 -7.77
N ALA A 112 -22.91 10.75 -8.85
CA ALA A 112 -23.82 11.19 -9.89
C ALA A 112 -25.25 11.00 -9.37
N THR A 113 -26.10 12.02 -9.43
CA THR A 113 -27.50 11.92 -9.00
C THR A 113 -28.38 11.73 -10.21
N VAL A 114 -29.05 10.59 -10.32
CA VAL A 114 -30.03 10.35 -11.38
C VAL A 114 -31.42 10.48 -10.78
N TYR A 115 -32.26 11.28 -11.44
CA TYR A 115 -33.69 11.40 -11.13
C TYR A 115 -34.45 10.26 -11.82
N CYS A 116 -35.44 9.66 -11.15
CA CYS A 116 -36.12 8.43 -11.56
C CYS A 116 -36.59 8.38 -13.03
N GLN A 117 -36.89 9.53 -13.63
CA GLN A 117 -37.35 9.63 -15.02
C GLN A 117 -36.27 9.30 -16.08
N HIS A 118 -35.00 9.19 -15.69
CA HIS A 118 -33.87 8.90 -16.59
C HIS A 118 -33.14 7.59 -16.23
N VAL A 119 -33.65 6.81 -15.28
CA VAL A 119 -33.05 5.53 -14.83
C VAL A 119 -33.50 4.40 -15.77
N GLN A 120 -33.25 4.54 -17.06
CA GLN A 120 -33.20 3.36 -17.93
C GLN A 120 -31.77 2.83 -17.89
N PRO A 121 -31.50 1.65 -17.30
CA PRO A 121 -30.17 1.02 -17.35
C PRO A 121 -29.76 0.58 -18.77
N VAL A 122 -30.58 0.85 -19.78
CA VAL A 122 -30.46 0.41 -21.18
C VAL A 122 -29.13 0.78 -21.87
N PRO A 123 -28.41 1.89 -21.60
CA PRO A 123 -27.14 2.12 -22.29
C PRO A 123 -25.97 1.28 -21.75
N LEU A 124 -26.00 0.79 -20.50
CA LEU A 124 -24.83 0.10 -19.92
C LEU A 124 -24.54 -1.27 -20.55
N PRO A 125 -25.53 -2.17 -20.72
CA PRO A 125 -25.30 -3.45 -21.40
C PRO A 125 -24.85 -3.26 -22.85
N VAL A 126 -25.36 -2.24 -23.54
CA VAL A 126 -24.99 -1.91 -24.93
C VAL A 126 -23.55 -1.42 -24.99
N GLN A 127 -23.16 -0.48 -24.13
CA GLN A 127 -21.78 0.01 -24.04
C GLN A 127 -20.79 -1.09 -23.65
N TYR A 128 -21.19 -2.00 -22.75
CA TYR A 128 -20.37 -3.15 -22.41
C TYR A 128 -20.23 -4.12 -23.58
N ALA A 129 -21.29 -4.39 -24.34
CA ALA A 129 -21.21 -5.27 -25.52
C ALA A 129 -20.36 -4.67 -26.66
N ASP A 130 -20.37 -3.34 -26.79
CA ASP A 130 -19.63 -2.59 -27.81
C ASP A 130 -18.23 -2.14 -27.34
N LEU A 131 -17.74 -2.66 -26.19
CA LEU A 131 -16.49 -2.21 -25.57
C LEU A 131 -15.31 -2.23 -26.55
N GLN A 132 -15.17 -3.28 -27.37
CA GLN A 132 -14.05 -3.42 -28.31
C GLN A 132 -14.05 -2.37 -29.43
N ASN A 133 -15.21 -1.83 -29.83
CA ASN A 133 -15.29 -0.77 -30.82
C ASN A 133 -15.07 0.61 -30.18
N LEU A 134 -15.48 0.78 -28.92
CA LEU A 134 -15.33 2.01 -28.15
C LEU A 134 -13.90 2.21 -27.62
N THR A 135 -13.18 1.12 -27.34
CA THR A 135 -11.77 1.13 -26.93
C THR A 135 -10.94 0.48 -28.03
N PRO A 136 -10.20 1.24 -28.86
CA PRO A 136 -9.41 0.67 -29.96
C PRO A 136 -8.26 -0.21 -29.43
N GLY A 137 -8.57 -1.47 -29.11
CA GLY A 137 -7.62 -2.54 -28.75
C GLY A 137 -6.97 -2.48 -27.37
N SER A 138 -7.20 -1.45 -26.56
CA SER A 138 -6.57 -1.30 -25.24
C SER A 138 -7.24 -2.10 -24.12
N HIS A 139 -8.52 -2.45 -24.29
CA HIS A 139 -9.32 -3.15 -23.28
C HIS A 139 -9.97 -4.40 -23.89
N ALA A 140 -10.05 -5.46 -23.09
CA ALA A 140 -10.62 -6.74 -23.50
C ALA A 140 -11.51 -7.33 -22.40
N TYR A 141 -12.47 -8.17 -22.78
CA TYR A 141 -13.27 -8.94 -21.81
C TYR A 141 -12.39 -9.98 -21.11
N GLU A 142 -12.66 -10.23 -19.83
CA GLU A 142 -12.04 -11.37 -19.15
C GLU A 142 -12.57 -12.68 -19.75
N ARG A 143 -11.68 -13.65 -19.93
CA ARG A 143 -12.00 -15.01 -20.37
C ARG A 143 -11.62 -16.00 -19.27
N LYS A 144 -12.60 -16.80 -18.83
CA LYS A 144 -12.41 -17.95 -17.93
C LYS A 144 -12.84 -19.21 -18.66
N ASP A 145 -11.97 -20.20 -18.71
CA ASP A 145 -12.25 -21.51 -19.33
C ASP A 145 -12.81 -21.42 -20.77
N GLY A 146 -12.28 -20.48 -21.56
CA GLY A 146 -12.71 -20.27 -22.94
C GLY A 146 -13.99 -19.45 -23.12
N VAL A 147 -14.68 -19.06 -22.05
CA VAL A 147 -15.91 -18.26 -22.07
C VAL A 147 -15.65 -16.85 -21.55
N TYR A 148 -16.26 -15.85 -22.20
CA TYR A 148 -16.19 -14.46 -21.74
C TYR A 148 -17.01 -14.25 -20.48
N THR A 149 -16.45 -13.52 -19.52
CA THR A 149 -17.18 -13.16 -18.30
C THR A 149 -18.38 -12.28 -18.65
N PRO A 150 -19.59 -12.60 -18.18
CA PRO A 150 -20.75 -11.76 -18.42
C PRO A 150 -20.71 -10.53 -17.52
N LEU A 151 -21.49 -9.52 -17.90
CA LEU A 151 -21.91 -8.43 -17.02
C LEU A 151 -23.03 -8.94 -16.12
N PHE A 152 -22.90 -8.71 -14.82
CA PHE A 152 -23.93 -9.05 -13.83
C PHE A 152 -24.70 -7.79 -13.44
N LEU A 153 -26.02 -7.79 -13.67
CA LEU A 153 -26.95 -6.77 -13.23
C LEU A 153 -27.77 -7.35 -12.08
N CYS A 154 -27.58 -6.84 -10.86
CA CYS A 154 -28.29 -7.30 -9.67
C CYS A 154 -29.12 -6.17 -9.07
N GLN A 155 -30.36 -6.46 -8.69
CA GLN A 155 -31.17 -5.58 -7.84
C GLN A 155 -31.34 -6.19 -6.45
N GLU A 156 -31.27 -5.34 -5.42
CA GLU A 156 -31.58 -5.66 -4.03
C GLU A 156 -32.82 -4.84 -3.64
N PHE A 157 -33.84 -5.50 -3.12
CA PHE A 157 -35.10 -4.86 -2.74
C PHE A 157 -35.72 -5.52 -1.50
N TYR A 158 -36.61 -4.81 -0.81
CA TYR A 158 -37.40 -5.39 0.29
C TYR A 158 -38.39 -6.41 -0.24
N ARG A 159 -38.56 -7.54 0.45
CA ARG A 159 -39.49 -8.61 0.05
C ARG A 159 -40.90 -8.08 -0.24
N SER A 160 -41.41 -7.20 0.62
CA SER A 160 -42.66 -6.48 0.41
C SER A 160 -42.53 -5.08 1.00
N ALA A 161 -42.93 -4.06 0.24
CA ALA A 161 -43.05 -2.71 0.75
C ALA A 161 -44.26 -2.04 0.08
N SER A 162 -45.12 -1.45 0.90
CA SER A 162 -46.22 -0.60 0.46
C SER A 162 -46.15 0.67 1.30
N VAL A 163 -45.95 1.80 0.65
CA VAL A 163 -45.87 3.11 1.30
C VAL A 163 -46.89 4.02 0.62
N THR A 164 -47.91 4.42 1.36
CA THR A 164 -48.97 5.31 0.86
C THR A 164 -48.87 6.65 1.58
N PRO A 165 -48.02 7.58 1.09
CA PRO A 165 -47.77 8.84 1.79
C PRO A 165 -49.02 9.73 1.86
N GLY A 166 -49.97 9.59 0.94
CA GLY A 166 -51.23 10.34 0.99
C GLY A 166 -52.14 9.98 2.18
N ASN A 167 -51.96 8.79 2.76
CA ASN A 167 -52.72 8.30 3.91
C ASN A 167 -51.83 8.11 5.15
N ASP A 168 -50.59 8.60 5.14
CA ASP A 168 -49.60 8.41 6.22
C ASP A 168 -49.41 6.94 6.69
N THR A 169 -49.60 5.96 5.79
CA THR A 169 -49.54 4.53 6.11
C THR A 169 -48.41 3.83 5.37
N PHE A 170 -47.74 2.88 6.04
CA PHE A 170 -46.71 2.04 5.45
C PHE A 170 -46.74 0.63 6.03
N SER A 171 -46.40 -0.36 5.20
CA SER A 171 -46.22 -1.76 5.58
C SER A 171 -45.01 -2.32 4.84
N ILE A 172 -43.96 -2.70 5.56
CA ILE A 172 -42.68 -3.13 5.00
C ILE A 172 -42.20 -4.41 5.68
N ASP A 173 -41.82 -5.41 4.89
CA ASP A 173 -41.04 -6.56 5.32
C ASP A 173 -39.55 -6.25 5.05
N PRO A 174 -38.72 -6.05 6.10
CA PRO A 174 -37.34 -5.58 5.94
C PRO A 174 -36.38 -6.64 5.37
N ARG A 175 -36.84 -7.87 5.12
CA ARG A 175 -36.02 -8.91 4.49
C ARG A 175 -35.63 -8.49 3.08
N VAL A 176 -34.32 -8.53 2.81
CA VAL A 176 -33.75 -8.16 1.51
C VAL A 176 -33.69 -9.38 0.61
N GLU A 177 -34.31 -9.27 -0.55
CA GLU A 177 -34.19 -10.24 -1.64
C GLU A 177 -33.28 -9.68 -2.73
N ARG A 178 -32.60 -10.59 -3.44
CA ARG A 178 -31.63 -10.26 -4.48
C ARG A 178 -31.96 -11.02 -5.74
N GLU A 179 -32.08 -10.30 -6.83
CA GLU A 179 -32.29 -10.84 -8.18
C GLU A 179 -31.14 -10.40 -9.07
N CYS A 180 -30.54 -11.33 -9.82
CA CYS A 180 -29.40 -11.06 -10.68
C CYS A 180 -29.61 -11.62 -12.08
N LEU A 181 -29.14 -10.87 -13.06
CA LEU A 181 -29.11 -11.24 -14.47
C LEU A 181 -27.66 -11.21 -14.97
N SER A 182 -27.28 -12.20 -15.78
CA SER A 182 -26.00 -12.23 -16.48
C SER A 182 -26.18 -11.95 -17.99
N ILE A 183 -25.41 -10.99 -18.52
CA ILE A 183 -25.42 -10.60 -19.93
C ILE A 183 -24.03 -10.86 -20.54
N SER A 184 -23.97 -11.76 -21.52
CA SER A 184 -22.72 -12.10 -22.20
C SER A 184 -22.45 -11.17 -23.39
N PRO A 185 -21.20 -10.73 -23.63
CA PRO A 185 -20.89 -9.69 -24.62
C PRO A 185 -20.97 -10.11 -26.11
N LEU A 186 -21.10 -11.41 -26.41
CA LEU A 186 -20.94 -11.97 -27.77
C LEU A 186 -22.03 -12.97 -28.16
N THR A 187 -23.17 -12.99 -27.46
CA THR A 187 -24.32 -13.76 -27.93
C THR A 187 -24.86 -13.07 -29.18
N PRO A 188 -24.84 -13.69 -30.37
CA PRO A 188 -25.43 -13.08 -31.55
C PRO A 188 -26.90 -12.82 -31.25
N LEU A 189 -27.29 -11.56 -31.39
CA LEU A 189 -28.67 -11.10 -31.38
C LEU A 189 -29.38 -11.76 -32.57
N ALA A 190 -29.85 -12.99 -32.38
CA ALA A 190 -30.71 -13.66 -33.33
C ALA A 190 -32.03 -12.88 -33.40
N GLY A 191 -32.08 -11.91 -34.32
CA GLY A 191 -33.18 -10.97 -34.51
C GLY A 191 -32.70 -9.53 -34.34
N GLY A 192 -32.55 -8.81 -35.46
CA GLY A 192 -32.04 -7.44 -35.53
C GLY A 192 -32.86 -6.41 -34.75
N GLY A 193 -32.60 -6.30 -33.45
CA GLY A 193 -33.06 -5.25 -32.57
C GLY A 193 -31.96 -4.84 -31.57
N PRO A 194 -31.98 -3.59 -31.05
CA PRO A 194 -30.98 -3.11 -30.10
C PRO A 194 -31.06 -3.96 -28.84
N ALA A 195 -29.98 -4.67 -28.50
CA ALA A 195 -29.84 -5.48 -27.28
C ALA A 195 -31.12 -6.26 -26.91
N GLY A 196 -31.29 -7.43 -27.52
CA GLY A 196 -32.38 -8.40 -27.32
C GLY A 196 -33.01 -8.24 -25.96
N ALA A 197 -34.24 -7.71 -25.98
CA ALA A 197 -34.93 -7.11 -24.86
C ALA A 197 -34.66 -7.87 -23.57
N VAL A 198 -33.69 -7.39 -22.82
CA VAL A 198 -33.41 -7.89 -21.49
C VAL A 198 -34.58 -7.42 -20.65
N ASN A 199 -35.55 -8.32 -20.42
CA ASN A 199 -36.73 -8.07 -19.60
C ASN A 199 -36.34 -8.00 -18.12
N PHE A 200 -35.65 -6.93 -17.75
CA PHE A 200 -35.26 -6.65 -16.36
C PHE A 200 -36.09 -5.47 -15.86
N THR A 201 -37.14 -5.76 -15.10
CA THR A 201 -38.04 -4.77 -14.51
C THR A 201 -37.56 -4.35 -13.13
N LEU A 202 -37.29 -3.05 -12.96
CA LEU A 202 -36.88 -2.49 -11.68
C LEU A 202 -38.09 -2.25 -10.76
N HIS A 203 -38.03 -2.76 -9.53
CA HIS A 203 -39.09 -2.58 -8.54
C HIS A 203 -38.89 -1.32 -7.69
N PHE A 204 -39.00 -0.12 -8.29
CA PHE A 204 -38.65 1.15 -7.65
C PHE A 204 -39.26 1.40 -6.26
N GLU A 205 -40.50 0.98 -6.01
CA GLU A 205 -41.20 1.18 -4.72
C GLU A 205 -40.51 0.47 -3.54
N ARG A 206 -39.87 -0.67 -3.81
CA ARG A 206 -39.18 -1.51 -2.81
C ARG A 206 -37.67 -1.60 -3.04
N LEU A 207 -37.15 -0.89 -4.04
CA LEU A 207 -35.77 -0.97 -4.49
C LEU A 207 -34.82 -0.30 -3.49
N LEU A 208 -33.80 -1.05 -3.06
CA LEU A 208 -32.73 -0.56 -2.21
C LEU A 208 -31.51 -0.18 -3.04
N THR A 209 -30.99 -1.12 -3.82
CA THR A 209 -29.81 -0.87 -4.65
C THR A 209 -29.86 -1.64 -5.95
N VAL A 210 -29.23 -1.09 -7.00
CA VAL A 210 -28.89 -1.83 -8.22
C VAL A 210 -27.39 -1.84 -8.36
N LYS A 211 -26.80 -3.00 -8.63
CA LYS A 211 -25.36 -3.20 -8.79
C LYS A 211 -25.10 -3.79 -10.16
N VAL A 212 -24.24 -3.12 -10.92
CA VAL A 212 -23.73 -3.61 -12.20
C VAL A 212 -22.27 -3.98 -11.99
N HIS A 213 -21.94 -5.25 -12.18
CA HIS A 213 -20.59 -5.77 -12.02
C HIS A 213 -20.08 -6.32 -13.34
N MET A 214 -18.87 -5.92 -13.73
CA MET A 214 -18.23 -6.38 -14.96
C MET A 214 -16.72 -6.45 -14.77
N LYS A 215 -16.08 -7.31 -15.57
CA LYS A 215 -14.62 -7.47 -15.59
C LYS A 215 -14.06 -7.10 -16.95
N VAL A 216 -12.98 -6.32 -16.92
CA VAL A 216 -12.27 -5.83 -18.10
C VAL A 216 -10.77 -6.01 -17.86
N LYS A 217 -10.03 -6.45 -18.88
CA LYS A 217 -8.57 -6.56 -18.86
C LYS A 217 -7.95 -5.45 -19.69
N ALA A 218 -6.79 -4.96 -19.27
CA ALA A 218 -5.96 -4.07 -20.07
C ALA A 218 -4.48 -4.37 -19.82
N ILE A 219 -3.61 -3.87 -20.71
CA ILE A 219 -2.16 -4.02 -20.60
C ILE A 219 -1.55 -2.63 -20.52
N ASN A 220 -0.67 -2.39 -19.54
CA ASN A 220 0.05 -1.12 -19.46
C ASN A 220 1.31 -1.16 -20.34
N LEU A 221 1.20 -0.61 -21.56
CA LEU A 221 2.29 -0.56 -22.53
C LEU A 221 3.34 0.52 -22.22
N GLN A 222 3.06 1.49 -21.34
CA GLN A 222 4.00 2.57 -20.99
C GLN A 222 5.31 2.04 -20.37
N ARG A 223 5.23 0.89 -19.70
CA ARG A 223 6.36 0.17 -19.09
C ARG A 223 7.41 -0.27 -20.10
N ILE A 224 7.00 -0.63 -21.31
CA ILE A 224 7.90 -1.11 -22.36
C ILE A 224 8.91 -0.03 -22.75
N HIS A 225 8.49 1.24 -22.76
CA HIS A 225 9.39 2.36 -23.09
C HIS A 225 10.51 2.55 -22.05
N ARG A 226 10.33 2.06 -20.83
CA ARG A 226 11.33 2.10 -19.76
C ARG A 226 12.11 0.79 -19.61
N ASN A 227 12.05 -0.09 -20.62
CA ASN A 227 12.65 -1.43 -20.58
C ASN A 227 12.17 -2.30 -19.40
N GLU A 228 10.99 -1.99 -18.86
CA GLU A 228 10.31 -2.78 -17.84
C GLU A 228 9.28 -3.70 -18.49
N LEU A 229 9.01 -4.83 -17.84
CA LEU A 229 7.98 -5.76 -18.30
C LEU A 229 6.59 -5.14 -18.11
N PRO A 230 5.69 -5.23 -19.11
CA PRO A 230 4.32 -4.77 -18.96
C PRO A 230 3.56 -5.67 -18.00
N ASP A 231 2.75 -5.06 -17.13
CA ASP A 231 1.83 -5.81 -16.27
C ASP A 231 0.46 -5.93 -16.94
N CYS A 232 -0.20 -7.06 -16.69
CA CYS A 232 -1.56 -7.34 -17.12
C CYS A 232 -2.53 -6.96 -16.00
N TYR A 233 -3.42 -6.02 -16.27
CA TYR A 233 -4.38 -5.48 -15.31
C TYR A 233 -5.75 -6.12 -15.50
N GLY A 234 -6.36 -6.59 -14.41
CA GLY A 234 -7.74 -7.01 -14.32
C GLY A 234 -8.55 -5.97 -13.54
N PHE A 235 -9.42 -5.24 -14.23
CA PHE A 235 -10.34 -4.28 -13.65
C PHE A 235 -11.67 -4.93 -13.33
N SER A 236 -12.05 -4.91 -12.06
CA SER A 236 -13.35 -5.33 -11.55
C SER A 236 -14.17 -4.07 -11.27
N ILE A 237 -15.00 -3.70 -12.24
CA ILE A 237 -15.79 -2.47 -12.23
C ILE A 237 -17.15 -2.78 -11.59
N MET A 238 -17.54 -1.97 -10.62
CA MET A 238 -18.81 -2.06 -9.92
C MET A 238 -19.51 -0.71 -9.90
N ILE A 239 -20.65 -0.62 -10.57
CA ILE A 239 -21.50 0.56 -10.59
C ILE A 239 -22.67 0.29 -9.67
N VAL A 240 -22.87 1.17 -8.69
CA VAL A 240 -23.91 1.01 -7.68
C VAL A 240 -24.84 2.20 -7.73
N PHE A 241 -26.12 1.89 -7.90
CA PHE A 241 -27.24 2.80 -7.77
C PHE A 241 -27.83 2.58 -6.38
N ASP A 242 -27.62 3.54 -5.48
CA ASP A 242 -28.07 3.48 -4.10
C ASP A 242 -29.33 4.33 -3.91
N ASN A 243 -30.42 3.63 -3.59
CA ASN A 243 -31.74 4.18 -3.29
C ASN A 243 -32.17 3.89 -1.83
N ARG A 244 -31.24 3.53 -0.92
CA ARG A 244 -31.59 3.17 0.46
C ARG A 244 -32.33 4.27 1.23
N ALA A 245 -32.08 5.53 0.88
CA ALA A 245 -32.74 6.68 1.48
C ALA A 245 -34.16 6.95 0.94
N GLN A 246 -34.56 6.31 -0.18
CA GLN A 246 -35.86 6.46 -0.86
C GLN A 246 -36.35 7.91 -1.00
N SER A 247 -35.43 8.86 -1.15
CA SER A 247 -35.72 10.31 -1.13
C SER A 247 -36.11 10.87 -2.50
N GLY A 248 -36.46 10.01 -3.46
CA GLY A 248 -36.64 10.37 -4.88
C GLY A 248 -35.34 10.70 -5.62
N LYS A 249 -34.17 10.60 -4.95
CA LYS A 249 -32.84 10.81 -5.53
C LYS A 249 -32.01 9.54 -5.39
N ILE A 250 -31.59 8.96 -6.52
CA ILE A 250 -30.72 7.78 -6.56
C ILE A 250 -29.27 8.23 -6.71
N LYS A 251 -28.42 7.80 -5.77
CA LYS A 251 -26.98 8.08 -5.79
C LYS A 251 -26.28 7.03 -6.64
N VAL A 252 -25.46 7.45 -7.58
CA VAL A 252 -24.69 6.56 -8.45
C VAL A 252 -23.21 6.73 -8.18
N PHE A 253 -22.52 5.62 -7.94
CA PHE A 253 -21.07 5.58 -7.78
C PHE A 253 -20.47 4.42 -8.58
N LEU A 254 -19.26 4.64 -9.09
CA LEU A 254 -18.47 3.63 -9.77
C LEU A 254 -17.22 3.36 -8.95
N GLU A 255 -17.09 2.12 -8.49
CA GLU A 255 -15.94 1.58 -7.78
C GLU A 255 -15.19 0.64 -8.71
N ASN A 256 -13.86 0.62 -8.61
CA ASN A 256 -13.00 -0.21 -9.43
C ASN A 256 -11.95 -0.88 -8.55
N HIS A 257 -11.93 -2.21 -8.57
CA HIS A 257 -10.88 -3.00 -7.92
C HIS A 257 -9.93 -3.53 -8.99
N VAL A 258 -8.63 -3.38 -8.77
CA VAL A 258 -7.61 -3.70 -9.77
C VAL A 258 -6.74 -4.86 -9.29
N GLU A 259 -6.74 -5.94 -10.04
CA GLU A 259 -5.84 -7.07 -9.90
C GLU A 259 -4.66 -6.89 -10.87
N ILE A 260 -3.43 -7.02 -10.38
CA ILE A 260 -2.21 -6.91 -11.20
C ILE A 260 -1.60 -8.30 -11.30
N ASN A 261 -1.42 -8.78 -12.52
CA ASN A 261 -0.84 -10.09 -12.81
C ASN A 261 0.30 -9.96 -13.82
N VAL A 262 1.28 -10.87 -13.72
CA VAL A 262 2.30 -11.03 -14.76
C VAL A 262 1.65 -11.63 -16.00
N CYS A 263 1.92 -11.05 -17.17
CA CYS A 263 1.41 -11.56 -18.44
C CYS A 263 2.02 -12.93 -18.77
N LYS A 264 1.20 -13.90 -19.20
CA LYS A 264 1.61 -15.31 -19.42
C LYS A 264 2.69 -15.47 -20.49
N GLU A 265 2.52 -14.79 -21.62
CA GLU A 265 3.46 -14.80 -22.74
C GLU A 265 3.65 -13.36 -23.21
N TRP A 266 4.88 -12.91 -23.27
CA TRP A 266 5.25 -11.61 -23.84
C TRP A 266 6.44 -11.80 -24.78
N ARG A 267 6.40 -11.12 -25.92
CA ARG A 267 7.51 -11.08 -26.89
C ARG A 267 7.76 -9.63 -27.24
N VAL A 268 8.89 -9.10 -26.79
CA VAL A 268 9.37 -7.78 -27.21
C VAL A 268 10.70 -7.99 -27.93
N ASN A 269 10.68 -7.84 -29.25
CA ASN A 269 11.89 -7.95 -30.07
C ASN A 269 12.89 -6.86 -29.66
N GLY A 270 14.12 -7.26 -29.32
CA GLY A 270 15.20 -6.33 -28.94
C GLY A 270 15.14 -5.82 -27.50
N SER A 271 14.28 -6.38 -26.64
CA SER A 271 14.20 -5.95 -25.23
C SER A 271 15.37 -6.44 -24.38
N ARG A 272 15.99 -5.50 -23.65
CA ARG A 272 16.99 -5.76 -22.59
C ARG A 272 16.34 -5.93 -21.21
N SER A 273 15.04 -6.24 -21.17
CA SER A 273 14.22 -6.27 -19.95
C SER A 273 14.72 -7.21 -18.87
N ASP A 274 15.27 -8.37 -19.25
CA ASP A 274 15.86 -9.32 -18.28
C ASP A 274 17.06 -8.71 -17.55
N SER A 275 17.81 -7.83 -18.22
CA SER A 275 18.95 -7.13 -17.65
C SER A 275 18.52 -6.06 -16.64
N HIS A 276 17.42 -5.35 -16.92
CA HIS A 276 16.92 -4.29 -16.05
C HIS A 276 16.34 -4.83 -14.74
N LEU A 277 15.56 -5.93 -14.81
CA LEU A 277 15.05 -6.61 -13.61
C LEU A 277 16.20 -7.11 -12.72
N LEU A 278 17.23 -7.70 -13.32
CA LEU A 278 18.42 -8.17 -12.61
C LEU A 278 19.18 -7.01 -11.94
N LEU A 279 19.26 -5.84 -12.59
CA LEU A 279 19.87 -4.65 -12.00
C LEU A 279 19.11 -4.14 -10.77
N ILE A 280 17.77 -4.09 -10.81
CA ILE A 280 16.94 -3.70 -9.66
C ILE A 280 17.17 -4.67 -8.50
N LEU A 281 17.12 -5.98 -8.78
CA LEU A 281 17.30 -7.01 -7.75
C LEU A 281 18.70 -6.95 -7.11
N LEU A 282 19.74 -6.74 -7.93
CA LEU A 282 21.11 -6.55 -7.46
C LEU A 282 21.23 -5.29 -6.59
N PHE A 283 20.58 -4.20 -6.99
CA PHE A 283 20.58 -2.95 -6.24
C PHE A 283 19.85 -3.07 -4.88
N ASP A 284 18.73 -3.77 -4.83
CA ASP A 284 18.01 -4.08 -3.59
C ASP A 284 18.87 -4.93 -2.65
N LEU A 285 19.56 -5.94 -3.18
CA LEU A 285 20.50 -6.78 -2.41
C LEU A 285 21.65 -5.95 -1.82
N VAL A 286 22.27 -5.07 -2.62
CA VAL A 286 23.33 -4.16 -2.15
C VAL A 286 22.81 -3.25 -1.03
N THR A 287 21.59 -2.73 -1.19
CA THR A 287 20.99 -1.85 -0.18
C THR A 287 20.77 -2.59 1.14
N ILE A 288 20.26 -3.83 1.10
CA ILE A 288 20.10 -4.68 2.28
C ILE A 288 21.45 -4.91 2.97
N LEU A 289 22.49 -5.27 2.21
CA LEU A 289 23.83 -5.52 2.76
C LEU A 289 24.40 -4.28 3.46
N VAL A 290 24.32 -3.10 2.85
CA VAL A 290 24.80 -1.84 3.45
C VAL A 290 24.01 -1.51 4.72
N CYS A 291 22.70 -1.71 4.72
CA CYS A 291 21.85 -1.53 5.89
C CYS A 291 22.21 -2.48 7.04
N LEU A 292 22.46 -3.76 6.77
CA LEU A 292 22.89 -4.75 7.78
C LEU A 292 24.27 -4.42 8.36
N MET A 293 25.22 -4.01 7.51
CA MET A 293 26.54 -3.58 7.97
C MET A 293 26.43 -2.33 8.86
N SER A 294 25.59 -1.36 8.47
CA SER A 294 25.29 -0.18 9.28
C SER A 294 24.70 -0.56 10.64
N LEU A 295 23.68 -1.42 10.65
CA LEU A 295 23.02 -1.90 11.85
C LEU A 295 24.01 -2.59 12.80
N SER A 296 24.84 -3.49 12.29
CA SER A 296 25.83 -4.22 13.10
C SER A 296 26.83 -3.26 13.78
N LEU A 297 27.30 -2.24 13.07
CA LEU A 297 28.22 -1.23 13.62
C LEU A 297 27.54 -0.32 14.64
N CYS A 298 26.28 0.03 14.42
CA CYS A 298 25.46 0.79 15.36
C CYS A 298 25.23 -0.03 16.65
N VAL A 299 24.79 -1.28 16.53
CA VAL A 299 24.56 -2.18 17.67
C VAL A 299 25.85 -2.37 18.49
N ARG A 300 26.99 -2.62 17.83
CA ARG A 300 28.29 -2.69 18.53
C ARG A 300 28.61 -1.40 19.29
N SER A 301 28.31 -0.24 18.71
CA SER A 301 28.57 1.05 19.36
C SER A 301 27.67 1.27 20.58
N VAL A 302 26.40 0.83 20.51
CA VAL A 302 25.46 0.85 21.64
C VAL A 302 25.93 -0.08 22.76
N ILE A 303 26.33 -1.31 22.44
CA ILE A 303 26.85 -2.28 23.44
C ILE A 303 28.05 -1.70 24.19
N VAL A 304 29.02 -1.10 23.47
CA VAL A 304 30.18 -0.46 24.09
C VAL A 304 29.75 0.71 24.98
N GLY A 305 28.73 1.49 24.56
CA GLY A 305 28.16 2.56 25.38
C GLY A 305 27.54 2.04 26.68
N VAL A 306 26.74 0.97 26.61
CA VAL A 306 26.13 0.33 27.79
C VAL A 306 27.19 -0.25 28.72
N GLN A 307 28.22 -0.91 28.19
CA GLN A 307 29.34 -1.40 29.00
C GLN A 307 30.08 -0.27 29.72
N LEU A 308 30.32 0.87 29.06
CA LEU A 308 30.95 2.03 29.70
C LEU A 308 30.07 2.64 30.79
N GLN A 309 28.74 2.68 30.60
CA GLN A 309 27.80 3.14 31.62
C GLN A 309 27.86 2.26 32.88
N LEU A 310 27.79 0.94 32.71
CA LEU A 310 27.86 -0.02 33.82
C LEU A 310 29.19 0.07 34.58
N VAL A 311 30.32 0.18 33.87
CA VAL A 311 31.65 0.30 34.49
C VAL A 311 31.84 1.66 35.18
N SER A 312 31.15 2.72 34.74
CA SER A 312 31.19 4.03 35.40
C SER A 312 30.28 4.14 36.62
N ALA A 313 29.27 3.28 36.73
CA ALA A 313 28.33 3.24 37.85
C ALA A 313 28.78 2.32 38.99
N ALA A 314 29.71 1.40 38.72
CA ALA A 314 30.36 0.51 39.69
C ALA A 314 31.62 1.15 40.27
#